data_AF-A0A556QWC0-F1
#
_entry.id   AF-A0A556QWC0-F1
#
_cell.length_a   1.000
_cell.length_b   1.000
_cell.length_c   1.000
_cell.angle_alpha   90.00
_cell.angle_beta   90.00
_cell.angle_gamma   90.00
#
_symmetry.space_group_name_H-M   'P 1'
#
loop_
_entity.id
_entity.type
_entity.pdbx_description
1 polymer ?
#
loop_
_entity_poly.entity_id
_entity_poly.type
_entity_poly.pdbx_seq_one_letter_code
_entity_poly.pdbx_strand_id
1 'polypeptide(L)'
;MHIVYAYLRNQFKQSGNGFIQLILIHILSFLLLFLFNIGCYICGCEDHSSWLYTQLAFPSLYPLLLKRPWAIITYSFIHKGLLDLFWDMFILYLFGQRIRAITRSKHILRLYFLGQIVGALVFCILYQFSPPFRGIAADLTGLQRLFML
;
A
#
# COMPACT_ATOMS: atom_id res chain seq x y z
N MET A 1 28.18 -3.00 -7.38
CA MET A 1 27.20 -2.23 -6.58
C MET A 1 27.04 -0.75 -6.98
N HIS A 2 28.04 -0.08 -7.58
CA HIS A 2 27.95 1.36 -7.92
C HIS A 2 26.87 1.76 -8.95
N ILE A 3 26.58 0.90 -9.93
CA ILE A 3 25.64 1.19 -11.03
C ILE A 3 24.20 1.28 -10.52
N VAL A 4 23.80 0.35 -9.65
CA VAL A 4 22.46 0.29 -9.06
C VAL A 4 22.20 1.50 -8.19
N TYR A 5 23.16 1.89 -7.34
CA TYR A 5 23.04 3.07 -6.50
C TYR A 5 22.91 4.36 -7.33
N ALA A 6 23.74 4.51 -8.37
CA ALA A 6 23.67 5.68 -9.26
C ALA A 6 22.34 5.75 -10.02
N TYR A 7 21.82 4.59 -10.45
CA TYR A 7 20.50 4.50 -11.10
C TYR A 7 19.38 4.92 -10.14
N LEU A 8 19.33 4.36 -8.94
CA LEU A 8 18.32 4.73 -7.92
C LEU A 8 18.40 6.21 -7.57
N ARG A 9 19.60 6.74 -7.32
CA ARG A 9 19.82 8.17 -7.00
C ARG A 9 19.33 9.09 -8.12
N ASN A 10 19.59 8.74 -9.38
CA ASN A 10 19.14 9.54 -10.51
C ASN A 10 17.61 9.46 -10.72
N GLN A 11 17.00 8.31 -10.46
CA GLN A 11 15.53 8.16 -10.52
C GLN A 11 14.80 8.99 -9.45
N PHE A 12 15.37 9.10 -8.24
CA PHE A 12 14.81 9.97 -7.20
C PHE A 12 15.04 11.47 -7.48
N LYS A 13 16.12 11.83 -8.18
CA LYS A 13 16.41 13.23 -8.55
C LYS A 13 15.62 13.72 -9.77
N GLN A 14 15.22 12.84 -10.68
CA GLN A 14 14.44 13.22 -11.86
C GLN A 14 12.95 13.39 -11.50
N SER A 15 12.48 14.65 -11.47
CA SER A 15 11.06 15.00 -11.19
C SER A 15 10.04 14.51 -12.24
N GLY A 16 10.51 13.73 -13.22
CA GLY A 16 9.76 13.12 -14.32
C GLY A 16 9.38 11.64 -14.10
N ASN A 17 9.83 10.99 -13.03
CA ASN A 17 9.64 9.54 -12.84
C ASN A 17 8.89 9.15 -11.54
N GLY A 18 7.89 9.94 -11.13
CA GLY A 18 7.07 9.64 -9.95
C GLY A 18 6.42 8.24 -9.98
N PHE A 19 6.12 7.73 -11.17
CA PHE A 19 5.65 6.36 -11.37
C PHE A 19 6.67 5.28 -10.93
N ILE A 20 7.93 5.41 -11.34
CA ILE A 20 9.00 4.46 -10.97
C ILE A 20 9.28 4.57 -9.47
N GLN A 21 9.24 5.79 -8.92
CA GLN A 21 9.42 6.02 -7.49
C GLN A 21 8.36 5.28 -6.66
N LEU A 22 7.09 5.32 -7.08
CA LEU A 22 6.01 4.57 -6.41
C LEU A 22 6.26 3.06 -6.43
N ILE A 23 6.62 2.50 -7.58
CA ILE A 23 6.94 1.07 -7.69
C ILE A 23 8.08 0.70 -6.74
N LEU A 24 9.17 1.48 -6.75
CA LEU A 24 10.32 1.24 -5.88
C LEU A 24 9.94 1.28 -4.39
N ILE A 25 9.06 2.20 -3.99
CA ILE A 25 8.62 2.30 -2.59
C ILE A 25 7.82 1.06 -2.17
N HIS A 26 6.93 0.53 -3.02
CA HIS A 26 6.16 -0.69 -2.68
C HIS A 26 7.04 -1.94 -2.62
N ILE A 27 7.98 -2.06 -3.56
CA ILE A 27 8.94 -3.17 -3.55
C ILE A 27 9.81 -3.09 -2.28
N LEU A 28 10.29 -1.90 -1.93
CA LEU A 28 11.10 -1.69 -0.74
C LEU A 28 10.31 -1.96 0.54
N SER A 29 9.06 -1.48 0.65
CA SER A 29 8.22 -1.73 1.82
C SER A 29 7.92 -3.21 1.99
N PHE A 30 7.61 -3.92 0.89
CA PHE A 30 7.42 -5.36 0.91
C PHE A 30 8.70 -6.09 1.38
N LEU A 31 9.86 -5.74 0.83
CA LEU A 31 11.13 -6.36 1.20
C LEU A 31 11.44 -6.16 2.69
N LEU A 32 11.25 -4.95 3.22
CA LEU A 32 11.50 -4.65 4.63
C LEU A 32 10.58 -5.45 5.56
N LEU A 33 9.28 -5.51 5.25
CA LEU A 33 8.31 -6.27 6.04
C LEU A 33 8.54 -7.78 5.93
N PHE A 34 8.96 -8.28 4.77
CA PHE A 34 9.31 -9.67 4.56
C PHE A 34 10.53 -10.08 5.38
N LEU A 35 11.60 -9.29 5.35
CA LEU A 35 12.80 -9.52 6.16
C LEU A 35 12.48 -9.46 7.66
N PHE A 36 11.66 -8.50 8.09
CA PHE A 36 11.21 -8.40 9.48
C PHE A 36 10.42 -9.64 9.91
N ASN A 37 9.49 -10.12 9.07
CA ASN A 37 8.70 -11.30 9.36
C ASN A 37 9.56 -12.57 9.46
N ILE A 38 10.52 -12.77 8.55
CA ILE A 38 11.50 -13.87 8.63
C ILE A 38 12.30 -13.78 9.94
N GLY A 39 12.80 -12.59 10.29
CA GLY A 39 13.53 -12.38 11.54
C GLY A 39 12.69 -12.76 12.75
N CYS A 40 11.41 -12.34 12.79
CA CYS A 40 10.51 -12.69 13.88
C CYS A 40 10.22 -14.19 13.97
N TYR A 41 10.05 -14.85 12.82
CA TYR A 41 9.83 -16.30 12.75
C TYR A 41 11.02 -17.08 13.31
N ILE A 42 12.25 -16.71 12.93
CA ILE A 42 13.47 -17.37 13.42
C ILE A 42 13.69 -17.13 14.93
N CYS A 43 13.35 -15.94 15.43
CA CYS A 43 13.47 -15.61 16.84
C CYS A 43 12.29 -16.09 17.71
N GLY A 44 11.24 -16.68 17.12
CA GLY A 44 10.04 -17.12 17.84
C GLY A 44 9.17 -15.97 18.38
N CYS A 45 9.27 -14.77 17.82
CA CYS A 45 8.51 -13.58 18.24
C CYS A 45 7.44 -13.17 17.22
N GLU A 46 6.69 -14.16 16.71
CA GLU A 46 5.67 -13.97 15.68
C GLU A 46 4.61 -12.91 16.02
N ASP A 47 4.27 -12.77 17.31
CA ASP A 47 3.35 -11.75 17.83
C ASP A 47 3.75 -10.33 17.45
N HIS A 48 5.05 -10.03 17.40
CA HIS A 48 5.55 -8.70 17.04
C HIS A 48 5.32 -8.42 15.56
N SER A 49 5.47 -9.44 14.71
CA SER A 49 5.15 -9.33 13.29
C SER A 49 3.66 -9.08 13.08
N SER A 50 2.81 -9.88 13.73
CA SER A 50 1.36 -9.74 13.67
C SER A 50 0.91 -8.36 14.13
N TRP A 51 1.42 -7.90 15.28
CA TRP A 51 1.15 -6.56 15.81
C TRP A 51 1.53 -5.46 14.82
N LEU A 52 2.72 -5.54 14.21
CA LEU A 52 3.16 -4.54 13.23
C LEU A 52 2.22 -4.47 12.01
N TYR A 53 1.82 -5.61 11.46
CA TYR A 53 0.87 -5.67 10.35
C TYR A 53 -0.48 -5.03 10.74
N THR A 54 -1.00 -5.31 11.93
CA THR A 54 -2.25 -4.71 12.44
C THR A 54 -2.12 -3.20 12.68
N GLN A 55 -0.96 -2.69 13.09
CA GLN A 55 -0.75 -1.25 13.27
C GLN A 55 -0.71 -0.49 11.95
N LEU A 56 -0.19 -1.12 10.90
CA LEU A 56 -0.01 -0.49 9.61
C LEU A 56 -1.25 -0.67 8.70
N ALA A 57 -2.06 -1.71 8.92
CA ALA A 57 -3.28 -1.97 8.17
C ALA A 57 -4.39 -0.95 8.45
N PHE A 58 -5.27 -0.74 7.46
CA PHE A 58 -6.41 0.16 7.61
C PHE A 58 -7.54 -0.54 8.38
N PRO A 59 -7.94 -0.01 9.56
CA PRO A 59 -8.99 -0.61 10.37
C PRO A 59 -10.38 -0.32 9.77
N SER A 60 -11.27 -1.32 9.79
CA SER A 60 -12.69 -1.15 9.43
C SER A 60 -13.47 -0.26 10.40
N LEU A 61 -13.00 -0.13 11.64
CA LEU A 61 -13.67 0.64 12.69
C LEU A 61 -13.14 2.08 12.76
N TYR A 62 -14.01 3.06 12.54
CA TYR A 62 -13.67 4.49 12.63
C TYR A 62 -12.98 4.90 13.95
N PRO A 63 -13.37 4.41 15.14
CA PRO A 63 -12.69 4.77 16.39
C PRO A 63 -11.23 4.27 16.44
N LEU A 64 -10.92 3.18 15.73
CA LEU A 64 -9.54 2.68 15.62
C LEU A 64 -8.72 3.52 14.65
N LEU A 65 -9.35 4.09 13.62
CA LEU A 65 -8.67 5.00 12.68
C LEU A 65 -8.17 6.27 13.40
N LEU A 66 -8.92 6.79 14.36
CA LEU A 66 -8.49 7.91 15.22
C LEU A 66 -7.24 7.57 16.05
N LYS A 67 -7.08 6.30 16.43
CA LYS A 67 -5.88 5.82 17.16
C LYS A 67 -4.70 5.53 16.23
N ARG A 68 -4.95 5.34 14.94
CA ARG A 68 -3.95 4.98 13.92
C ARG A 68 -4.13 5.83 12.65
N PRO A 69 -3.94 7.16 12.71
CA PRO A 69 -4.18 8.05 11.57
C PRO A 69 -3.25 7.76 10.38
N TRP A 70 -2.05 7.24 10.64
CA TRP A 70 -1.10 6.83 9.60
C TRP A 70 -1.64 5.69 8.72
N ALA A 71 -2.61 4.91 9.21
CA ALA A 71 -3.19 3.78 8.48
C ALA A 71 -3.84 4.19 7.15
N ILE A 72 -4.26 5.45 7.00
CA ILE A 72 -4.78 6.02 5.73
C ILE A 72 -3.71 5.99 4.62
N ILE A 73 -2.43 6.03 4.97
CA ILE A 73 -1.33 6.03 4.01
C ILE A 73 -0.58 4.71 4.06
N THR A 74 -0.29 4.18 5.25
CA THR A 74 0.57 2.99 5.38
C THR A 74 -0.07 1.75 4.80
N TYR A 75 -1.41 1.66 4.79
CA TYR A 75 -2.09 0.45 4.36
C TYR A 75 -1.65 0.04 2.95
N SER A 76 -1.68 0.97 1.99
CA SER A 76 -1.36 0.73 0.57
C SER A 76 0.03 0.12 0.32
N PHE A 77 0.99 0.34 1.22
CA PHE A 77 2.36 -0.15 1.08
C PHE A 77 2.60 -1.53 1.70
N ILE A 78 1.62 -2.06 2.43
CA ILE A 78 1.73 -3.36 3.10
C ILE A 78 1.12 -4.43 2.22
N HIS A 79 1.88 -5.49 1.99
CA HIS A 79 1.45 -6.65 1.23
C HIS A 79 1.81 -7.89 2.05
N LYS A 80 0.86 -8.83 2.18
CA LYS A 80 1.06 -10.07 2.94
C LYS A 80 1.71 -11.15 2.09
N GLY A 81 1.50 -11.11 0.76
CA GLY A 81 2.13 -12.02 -0.18
C GLY A 81 2.64 -11.34 -1.44
N LEU A 82 3.43 -12.10 -2.21
CA LEU A 82 3.94 -11.67 -3.51
C LEU A 82 2.81 -11.40 -4.53
N LEU A 83 1.72 -12.16 -4.46
CA LEU A 83 0.57 -11.97 -5.35
C LEU A 83 -0.15 -10.64 -5.11
N ASP A 84 -0.26 -10.21 -3.85
CA ASP A 84 -0.83 -8.89 -3.53
C ASP A 84 0.00 -7.78 -4.17
N LEU A 85 1.33 -7.82 -3.96
CA LEU A 85 2.27 -6.87 -4.56
C LEU A 85 2.19 -6.89 -6.10
N PHE A 86 2.13 -8.08 -6.69
CA PHE A 86 2.03 -8.23 -8.14
C PHE A 86 0.80 -7.53 -8.70
N TRP A 87 -0.38 -7.78 -8.11
CA TRP A 87 -1.62 -7.18 -8.59
C TRP A 87 -1.65 -5.67 -8.40
N ASP A 88 -1.14 -5.17 -7.28
CA ASP A 88 -1.03 -3.73 -7.04
C ASP A 88 -0.10 -3.07 -8.08
N MET A 89 1.05 -3.68 -8.39
CA MET A 89 1.95 -3.16 -9.43
C MET A 89 1.35 -3.29 -10.83
N PHE A 90 0.58 -4.34 -11.11
CA PHE A 90 -0.09 -4.55 -12.38
C PHE A 90 -1.17 -3.48 -12.64
N ILE A 91 -2.05 -3.24 -11.66
CA ILE A 91 -3.06 -2.18 -11.73
C ILE A 91 -2.38 -0.82 -11.82
N LEU A 92 -1.39 -0.54 -10.97
CA LEU A 92 -0.65 0.71 -11.02
C LEU A 92 -0.02 0.92 -12.39
N TYR A 93 0.52 -0.12 -13.03
CA TYR A 93 1.07 -0.04 -14.38
C TYR A 93 -0.01 0.24 -15.44
N LEU A 94 -1.14 -0.47 -15.40
CA LEU A 94 -2.23 -0.28 -16.36
C LEU A 94 -2.81 1.14 -16.29
N PHE A 95 -3.21 1.59 -15.11
CA PHE A 95 -3.76 2.93 -14.92
C PHE A 95 -2.69 4.01 -15.03
N GLY A 96 -1.48 3.74 -14.52
CA GLY A 96 -0.35 4.66 -14.59
C GLY A 96 0.09 4.97 -16.02
N GLN A 97 0.10 3.98 -16.91
CA GLN A 97 0.33 4.19 -18.34
C GLN A 97 -0.71 5.14 -18.96
N ARG A 98 -2.00 4.92 -18.67
CA ARG A 98 -3.10 5.76 -19.20
C ARG A 98 -3.01 7.19 -18.67
N ILE A 99 -2.73 7.37 -17.38
CA ILE A 99 -2.60 8.69 -16.75
C ILE A 99 -1.35 9.43 -17.25
N ARG A 100 -0.24 8.71 -17.48
CA ARG A 100 1.00 9.28 -18.06
C ARG A 100 0.80 9.86 -19.45
N ALA A 101 -0.10 9.27 -20.25
CA ALA A 101 -0.41 9.78 -21.58
C ALA A 101 -1.12 11.14 -21.54
N ILE A 102 -1.86 11.41 -20.45
CA ILE A 102 -2.70 12.61 -20.31
C ILE A 102 -2.03 13.67 -19.42
N THR A 103 -1.15 13.26 -18.50
CA THR A 103 -0.66 14.12 -17.42
C THR A 103 0.85 14.08 -17.24
N ARG A 104 1.43 15.24 -16.90
CA ARG A 104 2.86 15.34 -16.52
C ARG A 104 3.13 14.55 -15.23
N SER A 105 4.32 13.97 -15.12
CA SER A 105 4.74 13.04 -14.05
C SER A 105 4.43 13.48 -12.61
N LYS A 106 4.54 14.79 -12.31
CA LYS A 106 4.31 15.34 -10.96
C LYS A 106 2.86 15.21 -10.46
N HIS A 107 1.91 14.89 -11.34
CA HIS A 107 0.51 14.70 -10.96
C HIS A 107 0.17 13.24 -10.64
N ILE A 108 0.98 12.28 -11.07
CA ILE A 108 0.75 10.85 -10.82
C ILE A 108 0.78 10.56 -9.32
N LEU A 109 1.77 11.13 -8.62
CA LEU A 109 1.86 11.00 -7.16
C LEU A 109 0.59 11.53 -6.47
N ARG A 110 0.10 12.71 -6.88
CA ARG A 110 -1.12 13.31 -6.32
C ARG A 110 -2.35 12.46 -6.58
N LEU A 111 -2.50 11.96 -7.81
CA LEU A 111 -3.62 11.09 -8.18
C LEU A 111 -3.57 9.75 -7.43
N TYR A 112 -2.37 9.20 -7.22
CA TYR A 112 -2.17 7.97 -6.46
C TYR A 112 -2.57 8.14 -4.98
N PHE A 113 -2.18 9.24 -4.32
CA PHE A 113 -2.61 9.52 -2.94
C PHE A 113 -4.10 9.85 -2.84
N LEU A 114 -4.66 10.58 -3.80
CA LEU A 114 -6.09 10.86 -3.84
C LEU A 114 -6.91 9.58 -4.02
N GLY A 115 -6.47 8.69 -4.92
CA GLY A 115 -7.11 7.40 -5.15
C GLY A 115 -7.14 6.52 -3.90
N GLN A 116 -6.05 6.49 -3.11
CA GLN A 116 -6.03 5.80 -1.82
C GLN A 116 -7.06 6.36 -0.83
N ILE A 117 -7.11 7.68 -0.66
CA ILE A 117 -8.06 8.31 0.26
C ILE A 117 -9.50 8.00 -0.17
N VAL A 118 -9.80 8.13 -1.47
CA VAL A 118 -11.13 7.81 -2.00
C VAL A 118 -11.45 6.33 -1.81
N GLY A 119 -10.54 5.41 -2.10
CA GLY A 119 -10.73 3.98 -1.88
C GLY A 119 -10.97 3.62 -0.41
N ALA A 120 -10.23 4.24 0.51
CA ALA A 120 -10.44 4.08 1.95
C ALA A 120 -11.83 4.58 2.39
N LEU A 121 -12.28 5.73 1.87
CA LEU A 121 -13.63 6.26 2.14
C LEU A 121 -14.72 5.35 1.57
N VAL A 122 -14.56 4.87 0.33
CA VAL A 122 -15.49 3.94 -0.31
C VAL A 122 -15.59 2.65 0.50
N PHE A 123 -14.45 2.09 0.95
CA PHE A 123 -14.46 0.93 1.85
C PHE A 123 -15.27 1.19 3.12
N CYS A 124 -15.02 2.32 3.80
CA CYS A 124 -15.70 2.65 5.04
C CYS A 124 -17.22 2.77 4.85
N ILE A 125 -17.66 3.33 3.72
CA ILE A 125 -19.07 3.43 3.35
C ILE A 125 -19.63 2.03 3.08
N LEU A 126 -19.00 1.26 2.18
CA LEU A 126 -19.48 -0.08 1.81
C LEU A 126 -19.56 -1.02 3.01
N TYR A 127 -18.58 -0.96 3.91
CA TYR A 127 -18.54 -1.75 5.13
C TYR A 127 -19.71 -1.42 6.07
N GLN A 128 -20.13 -0.14 6.17
CA GLN A 128 -21.28 0.28 6.98
C GLN A 128 -22.63 -0.15 6.38
N PHE A 129 -22.75 -0.12 5.04
CA PHE A 129 -24.01 -0.39 4.34
C PHE A 129 -24.22 -1.86 3.99
N SER A 130 -23.17 -2.66 3.91
CA SER A 130 -23.26 -4.07 3.52
C SER A 130 -23.65 -4.96 4.71
N PRO A 131 -24.84 -5.61 4.67
CA PRO A 131 -25.31 -6.51 5.74
C PRO A 131 -24.33 -7.61 6.18
N PRO A 132 -23.58 -8.30 5.28
CA PRO A 132 -22.67 -9.37 5.69
C PRO A 132 -21.40 -8.89 6.41
N PHE A 133 -21.07 -7.59 6.37
CA PHE A 133 -19.88 -7.05 7.02
C PHE A 133 -20.17 -6.34 8.35
N ARG A 134 -21.44 -6.23 8.75
CA ARG A 134 -21.82 -5.64 10.04
C ARG A 134 -21.33 -6.51 11.19
N GLY A 135 -20.40 -5.98 11.99
CA GLY A 135 -19.94 -6.59 13.24
C GLY A 135 -18.71 -7.49 13.12
N ILE A 136 -18.10 -7.62 11.93
CA ILE A 136 -16.88 -8.43 11.72
C ILE A 136 -15.68 -7.51 11.58
N ALA A 137 -14.90 -7.28 12.65
CA ALA A 137 -13.68 -6.48 12.56
C ALA A 137 -12.73 -7.07 11.49
N ALA A 138 -12.61 -6.36 10.36
CA ALA A 138 -11.75 -6.74 9.25
C ALA A 138 -10.73 -5.64 9.00
N ASP A 139 -9.49 -6.05 8.73
CA ASP A 139 -8.42 -5.14 8.35
C ASP A 139 -8.22 -5.20 6.83
N LEU A 140 -8.25 -4.05 6.17
CA LEU A 140 -7.99 -3.96 4.73
C LEU A 140 -6.53 -4.28 4.42
N THR A 141 -6.28 -5.53 4.03
CA THR A 141 -4.97 -6.02 3.62
C THR A 141 -5.08 -6.89 2.37
N GLY A 142 -4.14 -6.73 1.43
CA GLY A 142 -4.00 -7.58 0.24
C GLY A 142 -5.17 -7.49 -0.77
N LEU A 143 -5.44 -8.62 -1.43
CA LEU A 143 -6.42 -8.85 -2.53
C LEU A 143 -7.81 -8.22 -2.36
N GLN A 144 -8.28 -7.96 -1.14
CA GLN A 144 -9.55 -7.27 -0.88
C GLN A 144 -9.57 -5.83 -1.43
N ARG A 145 -8.39 -5.21 -1.64
CA ARG A 145 -8.24 -3.88 -2.24
C ARG A 145 -8.59 -3.85 -3.73
N LEU A 146 -8.39 -4.96 -4.44
CA LEU A 146 -8.63 -5.05 -5.89
C LEU A 146 -10.11 -4.94 -6.25
N PHE A 147 -11.01 -5.23 -5.32
CA PHE A 147 -12.46 -5.11 -5.54
C PHE A 147 -12.99 -3.69 -5.29
N MET A 148 -12.14 -2.74 -4.87
CA MET A 148 -12.56 -1.41 -4.41
C MET A 148 -11.89 -0.24 -5.16
N LEU A 149 -11.11 -0.53 -6.21
CA LEU A 149 -10.54 0.43 -7.17
C LEU A 149 -11.27 0.31 -8.52
#